data_AF-A0A7C2AUK5-F1
#
_entry.id   AF-A0A7C2AUK5-F1
#
_cell.length_a   1.000
_cell.length_b   1.000
_cell.length_c   1.000
_cell.angle_alpha   90.00
_cell.angle_beta   90.00
_cell.angle_gamma   90.00
#
_symmetry.space_group_name_H-M   'P 1'
#
loop_
_entity.id
_entity.type
_entity.pdbx_description
1 polymer ?
#
loop_
_entity_poly.entity_id
_entity_poly.type
_entity_poly.pdbx_seq_one_letter_code
_entity_poly.pdbx_strand_id
1 'polypeptide(L)' 'MKMVCLEQSTLDTCVNAAQEERVVITRNSKPIALIIGVEGMDEEQLQLGSSDPFWKLITERRQQKTISRAQLEQTIVNSN' A
#
# COMPACT_ATOMS: atom_id res chain seq x y z
N MET A 1 -0.61 -13.07 -6.92
CA MET A 1 0.82 -12.70 -6.86
C MET A 1 1.55 -13.62 -7.82
N LYS A 2 2.28 -13.04 -8.77
CA LYS A 2 2.96 -13.74 -9.85
C LYS A 2 4.47 -13.76 -9.63
N MET A 3 5.10 -14.90 -9.87
CA MET A 3 6.56 -15.05 -9.82
C MET A 3 7.10 -15.08 -11.25
N VAL A 4 8.10 -14.26 -11.55
CA VAL A 4 8.71 -14.21 -12.88
C VAL A 4 10.24 -14.31 -12.74
N CYS A 5 10.86 -15.10 -13.61
CA CYS A 5 12.32 -15.21 -13.69
C CYS A 5 12.86 -14.01 -14.47
N LEU A 6 13.90 -13.34 -13.94
CA LEU A 6 14.47 -12.12 -14.53
C LEU A 6 14.85 -12.32 -16.01
N GLU A 7 15.45 -13.47 -16.32
CA GLU A 7 15.91 -13.85 -17.66
C GLU A 7 14.78 -14.06 -18.67
N GLN A 8 13.55 -14.28 -18.19
CA GLN A 8 12.35 -14.49 -18.99
C GLN A 8 11.40 -13.28 -18.96
N SER A 9 11.81 -12.20 -18.30
CA SER A 9 11.00 -11.01 -18.10
C SER A 9 11.38 -9.90 -19.07
N THR A 10 10.37 -9.17 -19.56
CA THR A 10 10.57 -7.87 -20.20
C THR A 10 9.87 -6.80 -19.37
N LEU A 11 10.30 -5.55 -19.51
CA LEU A 11 9.68 -4.42 -18.81
C LEU A 11 8.17 -4.38 -19.08
N ASP A 12 7.75 -4.46 -20.34
CA ASP A 12 6.33 -4.39 -20.72
C ASP A 12 5.53 -5.55 -20.12
N THR A 13 6.05 -6.79 -20.16
CA THR A 13 5.35 -7.93 -19.58
C THR A 13 5.16 -7.77 -18.07
N CYS A 14 6.16 -7.21 -17.39
CA CYS A 14 6.09 -6.96 -15.96
C CYS A 14 5.12 -5.83 -15.61
N VAL A 15 5.18 -4.71 -16.34
CA VAL A 15 4.31 -3.54 -16.09
C VAL A 15 2.85 -3.87 -16.35
N ASN A 16 2.55 -4.59 -17.44
CA ASN A 16 1.18 -5.01 -17.76
C ASN A 16 0.64 -6.00 -16.72
N ALA A 17 1.43 -7.01 -16.34
CA ALA A 17 1.02 -7.95 -15.30
C ALA A 17 0.84 -7.27 -13.93
N ALA A 18 1.64 -6.25 -13.64
CA ALA A 18 1.60 -5.54 -12.37
C ALA A 18 0.29 -4.76 -12.13
N GLN A 19 -0.42 -4.36 -13.18
CA GLN A 19 -1.70 -3.66 -13.05
C GLN A 19 -2.81 -4.56 -12.49
N GLU A 20 -2.76 -5.86 -12.80
CA GLU A 20 -3.75 -6.83 -12.32
C GLU A 20 -3.35 -7.46 -10.98
N GLU A 21 -2.06 -7.73 -10.79
CA GLU A 21 -1.55 -8.36 -9.58
C GLU A 21 -0.09 -8.02 -9.28
N ARG A 22 0.34 -8.21 -8.03
CA ARG A 22 1.75 -8.01 -7.63
C ARG A 22 2.67 -9.02 -8.34
N VAL A 23 3.76 -8.52 -8.92
CA VAL A 23 4.78 -9.33 -9.63
C VAL A 23 6.09 -9.35 -8.85
N VAL A 24 6.56 -10.53 -8.46
CA VAL A 24 7.86 -10.73 -7.83
C VAL A 24 8.85 -11.21 -8.89
N ILE A 25 9.92 -10.45 -9.08
CA ILE A 25 11.02 -10.83 -9.96
C ILE A 25 12.02 -11.65 -9.16
N THR A 26 12.42 -12.78 -9.73
CA THR A 26 13.40 -13.70 -9.15
C THR A 26 14.62 -13.85 -10.03
N ARG A 27 15.79 -14.06 -9.42
CA ARG A 27 17.02 -14.47 -10.09
C ARG A 27 17.60 -15.66 -9.35
N ASN A 28 17.87 -16.77 -10.04
CA ASN A 28 18.26 -18.03 -9.41
C ASN A 28 17.31 -18.44 -8.27
N SER A 29 16.00 -18.33 -8.49
CA SER A 29 14.93 -18.61 -7.53
C SER A 29 14.90 -17.73 -6.27
N LYS A 30 15.74 -16.68 -6.20
CA LYS A 30 15.74 -15.70 -5.10
C LYS A 30 14.97 -14.44 -5.51
N PRO A 31 14.02 -13.95 -4.70
CA PRO A 31 13.35 -12.67 -4.96
C PRO A 31 14.36 -11.52 -4.95
N ILE A 32 14.29 -10.65 -5.96
CA ILE A 32 15.18 -9.50 -6.10
C ILE A 32 14.42 -8.18 -6.25
N ALA A 33 13.16 -8.22 -6.69
CA ALA A 33 12.33 -7.03 -6.83
C ALA A 33 10.85 -7.40 -6.73
N LEU A 34 10.04 -6.41 -6.35
CA LEU A 34 8.59 -6.44 -6.38
C LEU A 34 8.12 -5.29 -7.28
N ILE A 35 7.28 -5.60 -8.26
CA ILE A 35 6.64 -4.63 -9.14
C ILE A 35 5.15 -4.63 -8.81
N ILE A 36 4.62 -3.44 -8.60
CA ILE A 36 3.20 -3.20 -8.31
C ILE A 36 2.65 -2.19 -9.31
N GLY A 37 1.43 -2.42 -9.77
CA GLY A 37 0.65 -1.39 -10.45
C GLY A 37 0.34 -0.27 -9.47
N VAL A 38 0.48 0.97 -9.94
CA VAL A 38 0.21 2.19 -9.17
C VAL A 38 -0.92 3.00 -9.80
N GLU A 39 -1.61 2.43 -10.79
CA GLU A 39 -2.78 3.07 -11.39
C GLU A 39 -3.87 3.28 -10.32
N GLY A 40 -4.43 4.50 -10.30
CA GLY A 40 -5.39 4.90 -9.27
C GLY A 40 -4.76 5.25 -7.91
N MET A 41 -3.43 5.16 -7.77
CA MET A 41 -2.73 5.65 -6.59
C MET A 41 -2.21 7.06 -6.81
N ASP A 42 -2.38 7.92 -5.81
CA ASP A 42 -1.72 9.22 -5.75
C ASP A 42 -0.35 9.15 -5.04
N GLU A 43 0.38 10.26 -5.07
CA GLU A 43 1.71 10.36 -4.46
C GLU A 43 1.67 10.14 -2.94
N GLU A 44 0.65 10.66 -2.26
CA GLU A 44 0.49 10.49 -0.81
C GLU A 44 0.35 9.00 -0.47
N GLN A 45 -0.48 8.27 -1.22
CA GLN A 45 -0.67 6.84 -1.04
C GLN A 45 0.61 6.04 -1.27
N LEU A 46 1.43 6.42 -2.26
CA LEU A 46 2.72 5.77 -2.49
C LEU A 46 3.71 6.02 -1.35
N GLN A 47 3.79 7.27 -0.86
CA GLN A 47 4.68 7.63 0.24
C GLN A 47 4.25 6.95 1.55
N LEU A 48 2.98 7.09 1.93
CA LEU A 48 2.43 6.54 3.17
C LEU A 48 2.38 5.01 3.16
N GLY A 49 2.16 4.40 2.00
CA GLY A 49 2.17 2.94 1.84
C GLY A 49 3.50 2.30 2.26
N SER A 50 4.59 3.03 2.17
CA SER A 50 5.95 2.59 2.56
C SER A 50 6.37 3.01 3.98
N SER A 51 5.53 3.73 4.71
CA SER A 51 5.88 4.34 5.99
C SER A 51 5.46 3.46 7.19
N ASP A 52 6.43 2.84 7.85
CA ASP A 52 6.19 2.06 9.09
C ASP A 52 5.51 2.89 10.20
N PRO A 53 5.94 4.15 10.47
CA PRO A 53 5.26 4.98 11.47
C PRO A 53 3.79 5.26 11.12
N PHE A 54 3.48 5.44 9.84
CA PHE A 54 2.10 5.63 9.38
C PHE A 54 1.26 4.38 9.65
N TRP A 55 1.73 3.20 9.26
CA TRP A 55 0.98 1.96 9.51
C TRP A 55 0.82 1.63 10.99
N LYS A 56 1.81 1.98 11.82
CA LYS A 56 1.68 1.89 13.29
C LYS A 56 0.54 2.78 13.81
N LEU A 57 0.52 4.06 13.42
CA LEU A 57 -0.54 5.01 13.79
C LEU A 57 -1.92 4.50 13.37
N ILE A 58 -2.06 4.02 12.12
CA ILE A 58 -3.33 3.49 11.60
C ILE A 58 -3.78 2.26 12.38
N THR A 59 -2.85 1.35 12.71
CA THR A 59 -3.15 0.14 13.47
C THR A 59 -3.65 0.49 14.87
N GLU A 60 -2.96 1.40 15.56
CA GLU A 60 -3.36 1.87 16.89
C GLU A 60 -4.73 2.56 16.85
N ARG A 61 -4.97 3.44 15.88
CA ARG A 61 -6.27 4.12 15.71
C ARG A 61 -7.42 3.17 15.44
N ARG A 62 -7.22 2.12 14.63
CA ARG A 62 -8.26 1.12 14.31
C ARG A 62 -8.68 0.28 15.52
N GLN A 63 -7.85 0.20 16.57
CA GLN A 63 -8.18 -0.49 17.81
C GLN A 63 -9.01 0.37 18.78
N GLN A 64 -9.09 1.68 18.55
CA GLN A 64 -9.86 2.59 19.39
C GLN A 64 -11.35 2.54 19.05
N LYS A 65 -12.21 2.88 20.01
CA LYS A 65 -13.65 2.98 19.77
C LYS A 65 -13.92 4.09 18.76
N THR A 66 -14.73 3.79 17.76
CA THR A 66 -15.25 4.80 16.84
C THR A 66 -16.29 5.66 17.56
N ILE A 67 -16.32 6.94 17.22
CA ILE A 67 -17.37 7.87 17.66
C ILE A 67 -18.20 8.26 16.44
N SER A 68 -19.49 8.50 16.67
CA SER A 68 -20.36 9.05 15.63
C SER A 68 -19.96 10.49 15.30
N ARG A 69 -20.38 10.96 14.13
CA ARG A 69 -20.17 12.35 13.71
C ARG A 69 -20.74 13.36 14.72
N ALA A 70 -21.93 13.11 15.26
CA ALA A 70 -22.55 13.98 16.26
C ALA A 70 -21.73 14.07 17.55
N GLN A 71 -21.17 12.94 18.02
CA GLN A 71 -20.27 12.91 19.17
C GLN A 71 -18.97 13.67 18.88
N LEU A 72 -18.40 13.52 17.69
CA LEU A 72 -17.20 14.26 17.27
C LEU A 72 -17.46 15.77 17.29
N GLU A 73 -18.56 16.23 16.68
CA GLU A 73 -18.91 17.65 16.63
C GLU A 73 -19.08 18.24 18.04
N GLN A 74 -19.71 17.51 18.97
CA GLN A 74 -19.78 17.91 20.39
C GLN A 74 -18.40 18.01 21.05
N THR A 75 -17.49 17.05 20.80
CA THR A 75 -16.15 17.11 21.39
C THR A 75 -15.33 18.30 20.88
N ILE A 76 -15.47 18.67 19.61
CA ILE A 76 -14.77 19.83 19.03
C ILE A 76 -15.29 21.13 19.63
N VAL A 77 -16.62 21.27 19.76
CA VAL A 77 -17.25 22.46 20.37
C VAL A 77 -16.84 22.64 21.83
N ASN A 78 -16.72 21.56 22.60
CA ASN A 78 -16.36 21.60 24.02
C ASN A 78 -14.84 21.74 24.27
N SER A 79 -14.00 21.72 23.23
CA SER A 79 -12.54 21.82 23.34
C SER A 79 -11.99 23.22 23.05
N ASN A 80 -12.88 24.19 22.76
CA ASN A 80 -12.59 25.63 22.63
C ASN A 80 -13.12 26.40 23.84
#